data_AF-A0A7Z7PZ13-F1
#
_entry.id   AF-A0A7Z7PZ13-F1
#
_cell.length_a   1.000
_cell.length_b   1.000
_cell.length_c   1.000
_cell.angle_alpha   90.00
_cell.angle_beta   90.00
_cell.angle_gamma   90.00
#
_symmetry.space_group_name_H-M   'P 1'
#
loop_
_entity.id
_entity.type
_entity.pdbx_description
1 polymer ?
#
loop_
_entity_poly.entity_id
_entity_poly.type
_entity_poly.pdbx_seq_one_letter_code
_entity_poly.pdbx_strand_id
1 'polypeptide(L)'
;MKSIINNPYRIAGILANSSEKDILKQKSKIKRFSEVGKEISSEYDFPFLSSLSRSSTIIDKAFSDIEQNQNKVFYSLFWFLNLNPIDNTAIQHLISGNKEKAFEIWEKLSNDKEVNSKNYSAFNNISTLYLLGHSKEDLKRGITTKIKLIESENFKDFVHTVADETFSIDTPKQIELLIDELLTLFKGKYSTSEAMELFSNCNGTAQKYLSKKFTEEPVHKIEVQIEQCNKKRINNKGNAYKFGTDLYTNTKSELALLKSIVGNANLQYKILADNIAKEMLQCSVDYFNESQEQEKSSNYLEEAMKLAKLAESVAINDATKNKVKENISTLEGMKDQELSQIVEVLKSVKLMYEDNERKINQEVRDLEKNDVLIKLGHKSINWGAVKDNIRNSINWGNVNDLLSEILTDKNLTKIKESDKTEAKKEFWELINWTENNSLKSATISRIIEIYKKIAPKLSFEILSAEISNTDSNSKLIEKPFFIEDIRYVGIKLKVRSTGTQKISIYKKYINPEGKYSNNSKTSPKGYTSVNELTITPQSSVIDLGGYGNAKECSYMVGEHKIEIYVDHYKIYTKTFQVDWSPAKKTELTKSVHFFENELKEVEKFQWFRSSETKQKEVKAVQDKIKKAKQTLMNK
;
A
#
# COMPACT_ATOMS: atom_id res chain seq x y z
N MET A 1 33.02 26.26 23.03
CA MET A 1 34.07 25.37 22.52
C MET A 1 35.05 25.04 23.67
N LYS A 2 34.79 24.01 24.49
CA LYS A 2 35.56 23.79 25.74
C LYS A 2 37.06 23.55 25.47
N SER A 3 37.42 22.90 24.37
CA SER A 3 38.80 22.58 23.97
C SER A 3 39.64 23.81 23.60
N ILE A 4 38.99 24.95 23.34
CA ILE A 4 39.65 26.26 23.13
C ILE A 4 39.62 27.08 24.43
N ILE A 5 38.46 27.13 25.10
CA ILE A 5 38.28 27.91 26.33
C ILE A 5 39.17 27.39 27.48
N ASN A 6 39.27 26.07 27.63
CA ASN A 6 40.10 25.42 28.64
C ASN A 6 41.31 24.75 28.01
N ASN A 7 41.82 25.31 26.91
CA ASN A 7 42.99 24.76 26.25
C ASN A 7 44.21 24.78 27.20
N PRO A 8 45.01 23.70 27.28
CA PRO A 8 46.20 23.67 28.13
C PRO A 8 47.19 24.81 27.89
N TYR A 9 47.41 25.24 26.64
CA TYR A 9 48.29 26.36 26.32
C TYR A 9 47.74 27.69 26.85
N ARG A 10 46.41 27.89 26.81
CA ARG A 10 45.74 29.04 27.41
C ARG A 10 45.87 29.04 28.93
N ILE A 11 45.65 27.88 29.56
CA ILE A 11 45.79 27.70 31.01
C ILE A 11 47.23 28.04 31.44
N ALA A 12 48.22 27.50 30.72
CA ALA A 12 49.63 27.82 30.93
C ALA A 12 49.98 29.27 30.55
N GLY A 13 49.12 29.97 29.83
CA GLY A 13 49.31 31.38 29.44
C GLY A 13 50.43 31.55 28.42
N ILE A 14 50.50 30.67 27.43
CA ILE A 14 51.50 30.62 26.36
C ILE A 14 50.84 30.32 25.00
N LEU A 15 51.60 30.49 23.91
CA LEU A 15 51.17 30.10 22.57
C LEU A 15 51.55 28.64 22.27
N ALA A 16 50.89 28.03 21.29
CA ALA A 16 51.02 26.61 20.97
C ALA A 16 52.44 26.20 20.54
N ASN A 17 53.17 27.11 19.88
CA ASN A 17 54.54 26.91 19.40
C ASN A 17 55.61 27.51 20.33
N SER A 18 55.31 27.66 21.62
CA SER A 18 56.29 28.15 22.60
C SER A 18 57.43 27.13 22.76
N SER A 19 58.68 27.60 22.83
CA SER A 19 59.82 26.72 23.00
C SER A 19 59.78 25.98 24.34
N GLU A 20 60.42 24.81 24.44
CA GLU A 20 60.50 24.06 25.70
C GLU A 20 61.09 24.90 26.85
N LYS A 21 62.05 25.77 26.51
CA LYS A 21 62.61 26.77 27.43
C LYS A 21 61.56 27.74 27.95
N ASP A 22 60.67 28.24 27.08
CA ASP A 22 59.60 29.16 27.47
C ASP A 22 58.51 28.46 28.28
N ILE A 23 58.17 27.21 27.92
CA ILE A 23 57.24 26.36 28.69
C ILE A 23 57.77 26.16 30.12
N LEU A 24 59.04 25.77 30.28
CA LEU A 24 59.67 25.58 31.59
C LEU A 24 59.78 26.87 32.39
N LYS A 25 60.13 27.98 31.73
CA LYS A 25 60.18 29.31 32.35
C LYS A 25 58.80 29.71 32.87
N GLN A 26 57.76 29.50 32.07
CA GLN A 26 56.40 29.81 32.45
C GLN A 26 55.89 28.90 33.57
N LYS A 27 56.16 27.58 33.50
CA LYS A 27 55.84 26.63 34.58
C LYS A 27 56.46 27.06 35.91
N SER A 28 57.73 27.47 35.88
CA SER A 28 58.45 27.96 37.06
C SER A 28 57.87 29.27 37.59
N LYS A 29 57.53 30.22 36.70
CA LYS A 29 56.85 31.47 37.07
C LYS A 29 55.51 31.17 37.73
N ILE A 30 54.71 30.30 37.12
CA ILE A 30 53.36 30.01 37.60
C ILE A 30 53.39 29.36 38.98
N LYS A 31 54.30 28.39 39.19
CA LYS A 31 54.47 27.73 40.47
C LYS A 31 54.80 28.73 41.60
N ARG A 32 55.75 29.65 41.36
CA ARG A 32 56.12 30.68 42.34
C ARG A 32 54.99 31.65 42.67
N PHE A 33 54.18 32.04 41.69
CA PHE A 33 53.03 32.92 41.92
C PHE A 33 51.93 32.21 42.74
N SER A 34 51.69 30.93 42.47
CA SER A 34 50.77 30.08 43.24
C SER A 34 51.23 29.92 44.70
N GLU A 35 52.52 29.70 44.95
CA GLU A 35 53.12 29.58 46.29
C GLU A 35 52.90 30.83 47.17
N VAL A 36 52.78 32.02 46.56
CA VAL A 36 52.53 33.28 47.28
C VAL A 36 51.06 33.73 47.22
N GLY A 37 50.14 32.85 46.80
CA GLY A 37 48.70 33.11 46.78
C GLY A 37 48.24 34.16 45.75
N LYS A 38 49.04 34.43 44.71
CA LYS A 38 48.68 35.38 43.65
C LYS A 38 48.13 34.67 42.42
N GLU A 39 47.02 35.17 41.91
CA GLU A 39 46.49 34.74 40.61
C GLU A 39 47.36 35.24 39.46
N ILE A 40 47.35 34.49 38.37
CA ILE A 40 48.18 34.75 37.19
C ILE A 40 47.29 35.16 36.05
N SER A 41 47.48 36.40 35.60
CA SER A 41 46.97 36.90 34.34
C SER A 41 47.99 36.67 33.22
N SER A 42 47.51 36.22 32.06
CA SER A 42 48.31 36.13 30.83
C SER A 42 47.83 37.18 29.83
N GLU A 43 48.74 37.72 29.02
CA GLU A 43 48.36 38.58 27.88
C GLU A 43 47.54 37.81 26.82
N TYR A 44 47.64 36.47 26.81
CA TYR A 44 46.87 35.59 25.94
C TYR A 44 45.49 35.23 26.52
N ASP A 45 45.09 35.84 27.64
CA ASP A 45 43.70 35.84 28.11
C ASP A 45 42.88 36.84 27.28
N PHE A 46 42.69 36.52 26.00
CA PHE A 46 42.10 37.46 25.06
C PHE A 46 40.71 37.95 25.53
N PRO A 47 40.41 39.26 25.42
CA PRO A 47 39.19 39.84 26.00
C PRO A 47 37.86 39.24 25.53
N PHE A 48 37.83 38.68 24.32
CA PHE A 48 36.63 38.06 23.75
C PHE A 48 36.35 36.63 24.26
N LEU A 49 37.26 36.05 25.06
CA LEU A 49 37.09 34.73 25.67
C LEU A 49 36.47 34.84 27.07
N SER A 50 35.70 33.84 27.47
CA SER A 50 35.15 33.77 28.83
C SER A 50 36.26 33.68 29.89
N SER A 51 35.95 34.09 31.12
CA SER A 51 36.85 33.98 32.28
C SER A 51 37.46 32.58 32.42
N LEU A 52 38.72 32.53 32.84
CA LEU A 52 39.49 31.30 32.98
C LEU A 52 39.87 31.07 34.44
N SER A 53 39.64 29.86 34.93
CA SER A 53 40.06 29.44 36.28
C SER A 53 41.43 28.78 36.21
N ARG A 54 42.37 29.22 37.06
CA ARG A 54 43.72 28.68 37.19
C ARG A 54 44.02 28.25 38.63
N SER A 55 43.52 27.07 39.03
CA SER A 55 43.98 26.43 40.27
C SER A 55 45.31 25.71 40.02
N SER A 56 46.09 25.46 41.08
CA SER A 56 47.34 24.67 40.97
C SER A 56 47.10 23.33 40.27
N THR A 57 46.01 22.64 40.61
CA THR A 57 45.63 21.36 40.01
C THR A 57 45.33 21.47 38.50
N ILE A 58 44.65 22.53 38.07
CA ILE A 58 44.33 22.75 36.65
C ILE A 58 45.60 23.10 35.86
N ILE A 59 46.49 23.89 36.45
CA ILE A 59 47.78 24.25 35.89
C ILE A 59 48.68 23.02 35.72
N ASP A 60 48.84 22.22 36.77
CA ASP A 60 49.70 21.03 36.75
C ASP A 60 49.20 20.04 35.70
N LYS A 61 47.86 19.86 35.62
CA LYS A 61 47.23 19.07 34.57
C LYS A 61 47.52 19.65 33.18
N ALA A 62 47.37 20.95 32.97
CA ALA A 62 47.62 21.58 31.67
C ALA A 62 49.07 21.37 31.19
N PHE A 63 50.06 21.49 32.07
CA PHE A 63 51.45 21.21 31.71
C PHE A 63 51.70 19.73 31.42
N SER A 64 51.05 18.82 32.15
CA SER A 64 51.13 17.37 31.86
C SER A 64 50.45 17.03 30.52
N ASP A 65 49.31 17.67 30.23
CA ASP A 65 48.57 17.49 28.99
C ASP A 65 49.40 17.89 27.76
N ILE A 66 50.30 18.89 27.87
CA ILE A 66 51.22 19.31 26.79
C ILE A 66 52.65 18.79 26.94
N GLU A 67 52.87 17.71 27.70
CA GLU A 67 54.18 17.10 27.83
C GLU A 67 54.50 16.17 26.65
N GLN A 68 53.52 15.36 26.23
CA GLN A 68 53.66 14.37 25.16
C GLN A 68 53.43 14.99 23.78
N ASN A 69 54.29 14.69 22.80
CA ASN A 69 54.23 15.24 21.44
C ASN A 69 52.86 15.08 20.76
N GLN A 70 52.22 13.90 20.89
CA GLN A 70 50.89 13.65 20.33
C GLN A 70 49.84 14.65 20.87
N ASN A 71 49.87 14.89 22.19
CA ASN A 71 48.94 15.82 22.82
C ASN A 71 49.30 17.27 22.50
N LYS A 72 50.59 17.61 22.42
CA LYS A 72 51.05 18.94 21.97
C LYS A 72 50.43 19.28 20.62
N VAL A 73 50.52 18.38 19.64
CA VAL A 73 49.90 18.59 18.32
C VAL A 73 48.38 18.74 18.43
N PHE A 74 47.70 17.82 19.14
CA PHE A 74 46.25 17.85 19.29
C PHE A 74 45.75 19.15 19.92
N TYR A 75 46.30 19.55 21.07
CA TYR A 75 45.90 20.78 21.75
C TYR A 75 46.31 22.04 20.98
N SER A 76 47.40 21.99 20.21
CA SER A 76 47.83 23.09 19.35
C SER A 76 46.82 23.37 18.24
N LEU A 77 46.10 22.36 17.76
CA LEU A 77 45.02 22.57 16.81
C LEU A 77 43.88 23.43 17.40
N PHE A 78 43.75 23.56 18.72
CA PHE A 78 42.71 24.37 19.34
C PHE A 78 43.25 25.65 19.97
N TRP A 79 44.47 26.06 19.62
CA TRP A 79 45.12 27.27 20.16
C TRP A 79 45.98 28.00 19.13
N PHE A 80 46.38 29.23 19.44
CA PHE A 80 47.05 30.12 18.49
C PHE A 80 48.57 29.89 18.42
N LEU A 81 49.14 30.06 17.22
CA LEU A 81 50.58 30.02 16.92
C LEU A 81 51.09 31.41 16.53
N ASN A 82 52.33 31.72 16.91
CA ASN A 82 53.07 32.89 16.43
C ASN A 82 54.31 32.43 15.67
N LEU A 83 54.16 32.16 14.37
CA LEU A 83 55.26 31.64 13.54
C LEU A 83 56.08 32.76 12.90
N ASN A 84 55.42 33.85 12.50
CA ASN A 84 56.02 34.90 11.69
C ASN A 84 55.48 36.29 12.10
N PRO A 85 56.06 37.40 11.59
CA PRO A 85 55.63 38.75 11.96
C PRO A 85 54.16 39.07 11.66
N ILE A 86 53.54 38.38 10.69
CA ILE A 86 52.12 38.56 10.37
C ILE A 86 51.25 37.97 11.48
N ASP A 87 51.57 36.76 11.94
CA ASP A 87 50.90 36.13 13.09
C ASP A 87 51.06 36.98 14.35
N ASN A 88 52.26 37.50 14.61
CA ASN A 88 52.51 38.38 15.75
C ASN A 88 51.58 39.60 15.70
N THR A 89 51.46 40.24 14.54
CA THR A 89 50.59 41.42 14.35
C THR A 89 49.12 41.08 14.62
N ALA A 90 48.63 39.94 14.10
CA ALA A 90 47.27 39.48 14.35
C ALA A 90 47.03 39.17 15.84
N ILE A 91 47.99 38.53 16.52
CA ILE A 91 47.91 38.24 17.95
C ILE A 91 47.87 39.53 18.78
N GLN A 92 48.66 40.56 18.45
CA GLN A 92 48.59 41.85 19.13
C GLN A 92 47.21 42.51 18.99
N HIS A 93 46.53 42.32 17.85
CA HIS A 93 45.13 42.72 17.70
C HIS A 93 44.19 41.91 18.61
N LEU A 94 44.41 40.60 18.78
CA LEU A 94 43.65 39.80 19.75
C LEU A 94 43.87 40.28 21.19
N ILE A 95 45.11 40.59 21.59
CA ILE A 95 45.47 41.09 22.93
C ILE A 95 44.76 42.42 23.21
N SER A 96 44.73 43.32 22.24
CA SER A 96 44.04 44.62 22.34
C SER A 96 42.51 44.54 22.20
N GLY A 97 41.96 43.33 22.03
CA GLY A 97 40.51 43.10 21.92
C GLY A 97 39.91 43.35 20.52
N ASN A 98 40.74 43.61 19.50
CA ASN A 98 40.29 43.79 18.13
C ASN A 98 40.32 42.46 17.36
N LYS A 99 39.32 41.62 17.62
CA LYS A 99 39.20 40.28 17.01
C LYS A 99 39.04 40.36 15.48
N GLU A 100 38.32 41.36 15.00
CA GLU A 100 37.96 41.56 13.59
C GLU A 100 39.21 41.80 12.75
N LYS A 101 40.14 42.65 13.20
CA LYS A 101 41.41 42.88 12.48
C LYS A 101 42.30 41.63 12.44
N ALA A 102 42.38 40.88 13.53
CA ALA A 102 43.14 39.63 13.55
C ALA A 102 42.56 38.62 12.55
N PHE A 103 41.22 38.55 12.48
CA PHE A 103 40.51 37.74 11.51
C PHE A 103 40.83 38.16 10.06
N GLU A 104 40.71 39.45 9.72
CA GLU A 104 41.03 39.98 8.38
C GLU A 104 42.46 39.66 7.93
N ILE A 105 43.43 39.71 8.86
CA ILE A 105 44.84 39.41 8.57
C ILE A 105 45.00 37.94 8.16
N TRP A 106 44.48 37.01 8.97
CA TRP A 106 44.60 35.60 8.65
C TRP A 106 43.73 35.18 7.47
N GLU A 107 42.56 35.79 7.30
CA GLU A 107 41.66 35.51 6.17
C GLU A 107 42.34 35.79 4.83
N LYS A 108 43.09 36.89 4.72
CA LYS A 108 43.89 37.20 3.52
C LYS A 108 44.94 36.13 3.20
N LEU A 109 45.36 35.32 4.16
CA LEU A 109 46.37 34.28 3.99
C LEU A 109 45.79 32.88 3.80
N SER A 110 44.51 32.68 4.14
CA SER A 110 43.83 31.37 4.08
C SER A 110 42.68 31.29 3.07
N ASN A 111 41.95 32.38 2.84
CA ASN A 111 40.76 32.37 2.00
C ASN A 111 41.13 32.05 0.54
N ASP A 112 40.47 31.04 -0.04
CA ASP A 112 40.70 30.53 -1.39
C ASP A 112 42.17 30.19 -1.73
N LYS A 113 42.99 29.91 -0.71
CA LYS A 113 44.41 29.54 -0.87
C LYS A 113 44.63 28.08 -0.49
N GLU A 114 45.69 27.50 -1.04
CA GLU A 114 46.23 26.22 -0.58
C GLU A 114 47.15 26.40 0.62
N VAL A 115 47.16 25.39 1.47
CA VAL A 115 48.02 25.33 2.65
C VAL A 115 49.46 25.10 2.18
N ASN A 116 50.39 25.91 2.67
CA ASN A 116 51.82 25.83 2.37
C ASN A 116 52.66 26.23 3.60
N SER A 117 53.98 26.08 3.50
CA SER A 117 54.93 26.35 4.59
C SER A 117 54.91 27.80 5.11
N LYS A 118 54.33 28.75 4.39
CA LYS A 118 54.27 30.17 4.79
C LYS A 118 52.94 30.56 5.45
N ASN A 119 51.88 29.75 5.34
CA ASN A 119 50.54 30.13 5.80
C ASN A 119 49.83 29.09 6.68
N TYR A 120 50.41 27.92 6.95
CA TYR A 120 49.74 26.89 7.78
C TYR A 120 49.36 27.41 9.18
N SER A 121 50.14 28.33 9.76
CA SER A 121 49.83 28.98 11.04
C SER A 121 48.57 29.84 10.94
N ALA A 122 48.40 30.57 9.83
CA ALA A 122 47.19 31.35 9.55
C ALA A 122 45.95 30.44 9.43
N PHE A 123 46.07 29.29 8.75
CA PHE A 123 44.98 28.29 8.67
C PHE A 123 44.58 27.78 10.07
N ASN A 124 45.56 27.46 10.92
CA ASN A 124 45.29 27.06 12.30
C ASN A 124 44.59 28.16 13.11
N ASN A 125 45.12 29.39 13.03
CA ASN A 125 44.67 30.50 13.85
C ASN A 125 43.27 30.99 13.45
N ILE A 126 43.01 31.15 12.15
CA ILE A 126 41.68 31.57 11.68
C ILE A 126 40.63 30.50 11.95
N SER A 127 40.96 29.22 11.76
CA SER A 127 40.01 28.14 12.05
C SER A 127 39.69 28.07 13.54
N THR A 128 40.66 28.36 14.42
CA THR A 128 40.41 28.52 15.87
C THR A 128 39.42 29.65 16.17
N LEU A 129 39.51 30.80 15.47
CA LEU A 129 38.53 31.88 15.60
C LEU A 129 37.14 31.50 15.08
N TYR A 130 37.07 30.82 13.94
CA TYR A 130 35.82 30.32 13.37
C TYR A 130 35.12 29.32 14.31
N LEU A 131 35.88 28.42 14.93
CA LEU A 131 35.37 27.45 15.92
C LEU A 131 34.87 28.12 17.22
N LEU A 132 35.27 29.37 17.48
CA LEU A 132 34.74 30.21 18.55
C LEU A 132 33.53 31.06 18.13
N GLY A 133 33.16 31.04 16.84
CA GLY A 133 32.00 31.72 16.31
C GLY A 133 30.68 31.20 16.87
N HIS A 134 29.62 31.98 16.68
CA HIS A 134 28.29 31.66 17.18
C HIS A 134 27.36 31.08 16.09
N SER A 135 27.71 31.24 14.81
CA SER A 135 26.88 30.76 13.70
C SER A 135 27.29 29.34 13.26
N LYS A 136 26.34 28.59 12.68
CA LYS A 136 26.62 27.29 12.06
C LYS A 136 27.61 27.43 10.90
N GLU A 137 27.57 28.54 10.18
CA GLU A 137 28.46 28.82 9.05
C GLU A 137 29.91 29.04 9.51
N ASP A 138 30.12 29.76 10.61
CA ASP A 138 31.47 29.90 11.20
C ASP A 138 32.02 28.53 11.61
N LEU A 139 31.20 27.71 12.27
CA LEU A 139 31.62 26.36 12.67
C LEU A 139 31.98 25.51 11.45
N LYS A 140 31.14 25.50 10.40
CA LYS A 140 31.44 24.80 9.13
C LYS A 140 32.78 25.23 8.57
N ARG A 141 33.01 26.54 8.43
CA ARG A 141 34.29 27.09 7.93
C ARG A 141 35.46 26.65 8.80
N GLY A 142 35.33 26.78 10.13
CA GLY A 142 36.38 26.37 11.07
C GLY A 142 36.76 24.90 10.94
N ILE A 143 35.76 24.01 10.86
CA ILE A 143 35.94 22.57 10.68
C ILE A 143 36.62 22.27 9.34
N THR A 144 36.11 22.83 8.24
CA THR A 144 36.66 22.62 6.89
C THR A 144 38.10 23.12 6.79
N THR A 145 38.39 24.33 7.29
CA THR A 145 39.75 24.89 7.30
C THR A 145 40.69 24.04 8.17
N LYS A 146 40.21 23.50 9.30
CA LYS A 146 40.98 22.58 10.14
C LYS A 146 41.36 21.29 9.45
N ILE A 147 40.37 20.65 8.84
CA ILE A 147 40.58 19.39 8.12
C ILE A 147 41.49 19.63 6.91
N LYS A 148 41.31 20.74 6.18
CA LYS A 148 42.21 21.14 5.08
C LYS A 148 43.66 21.33 5.53
N LEU A 149 43.89 21.91 6.72
CA LEU A 149 45.23 21.99 7.30
C LEU A 149 45.82 20.61 7.57
N ILE A 150 45.05 19.69 8.16
CA ILE A 150 45.54 18.36 8.52
C ILE A 150 45.79 17.48 7.27
N GLU A 151 44.93 17.59 6.25
CA GLU A 151 45.06 16.85 5.00
C GLU A 151 46.19 17.35 4.08
N SER A 152 46.74 18.55 4.35
CA SER A 152 47.83 19.13 3.56
C SER A 152 49.17 18.44 3.80
N GLU A 153 50.01 18.36 2.76
CA GLU A 153 51.41 17.93 2.87
C GLU A 153 52.23 18.80 3.84
N ASN A 154 51.82 20.05 4.07
CA ASN A 154 52.46 20.98 5.00
C ASN A 154 51.95 20.83 6.44
N PHE A 155 51.07 19.86 6.73
CA PHE A 155 50.73 19.52 8.11
C PHE A 155 51.95 19.04 8.90
N LYS A 156 52.91 18.39 8.23
CA LYS A 156 54.20 18.04 8.85
C LYS A 156 54.95 19.26 9.39
N ASP A 157 54.89 20.38 8.68
CA ASP A 157 55.56 21.62 9.09
C ASP A 157 54.88 22.21 10.33
N PHE A 158 53.55 22.12 10.39
CA PHE A 158 52.78 22.45 11.60
C PHE A 158 53.19 21.56 12.78
N VAL A 159 53.29 20.25 12.56
CA VAL A 159 53.68 19.29 13.60
C VAL A 159 55.07 19.59 14.15
N HIS A 160 56.07 19.77 13.30
CA HIS A 160 57.43 20.10 13.74
C HIS A 160 57.54 21.48 14.41
N THR A 161 56.56 22.36 14.22
CA THR A 161 56.52 23.67 14.90
C THR A 161 56.03 23.59 16.34
N VAL A 162 55.22 22.59 16.67
CA VAL A 162 54.57 22.47 18.00
C VAL A 162 55.03 21.23 18.79
N ALA A 163 55.67 20.28 18.12
CA ALA A 163 56.26 19.07 18.67
C ALA A 163 57.73 18.96 18.24
N ASP A 164 58.44 17.94 18.74
CA ASP A 164 59.81 17.65 18.34
C ASP A 164 59.93 17.42 16.82
N GLU A 165 61.01 17.91 16.19
CA GLU A 165 61.25 17.77 14.74
C GLU A 165 61.36 16.31 14.26
N THR A 166 61.63 15.36 15.17
CA THR A 166 61.67 13.93 14.85
C THR A 166 60.30 13.25 14.96
N PHE A 167 59.27 13.96 15.44
CA PHE A 167 57.94 13.41 15.64
C PHE A 167 57.16 13.32 14.33
N SER A 168 56.87 12.08 13.92
CA SER A 168 55.96 11.79 12.80
C SER A 168 54.53 11.59 13.30
N ILE A 169 53.55 12.10 12.56
CA ILE A 169 52.14 11.96 12.90
C ILE A 169 51.39 11.06 11.93
N ASP A 170 50.45 10.29 12.47
CA ASP A 170 49.42 9.61 11.67
C ASP A 170 48.30 10.61 11.35
N THR A 171 48.37 11.20 10.15
CA THR A 171 47.40 12.19 9.67
C THR A 171 45.96 11.66 9.69
N PRO A 172 45.62 10.47 9.14
CA PRO A 172 44.31 9.87 9.32
C PRO A 172 43.87 9.82 10.78
N LYS A 173 44.72 9.33 11.69
CA LYS A 173 44.38 9.26 13.11
C LYS A 173 44.13 10.63 13.73
N GLN A 174 44.87 11.64 13.31
CA GLN A 174 44.69 13.01 13.79
C GLN A 174 43.35 13.61 13.33
N ILE A 175 42.89 13.28 12.12
CA ILE A 175 41.54 13.64 11.65
C ILE A 175 40.46 12.97 12.51
N GLU A 176 40.63 11.68 12.83
CA GLU A 176 39.69 10.96 13.71
C GLU A 176 39.58 11.63 15.09
N LEU A 177 40.72 11.95 15.72
CA LEU A 177 40.77 12.60 17.02
C LEU A 177 40.10 13.99 17.00
N LEU A 178 40.34 14.77 15.93
CA LEU A 178 39.70 16.08 15.75
C LEU A 178 38.17 15.91 15.66
N ILE A 179 37.70 14.98 14.82
CA ILE A 179 36.27 14.74 14.62
C ILE A 179 35.61 14.28 15.93
N ASP A 180 36.20 13.32 16.64
CA ASP A 180 35.66 12.80 17.89
C ASP A 180 35.54 13.89 18.98
N GLU A 181 36.54 14.77 19.07
CA GLU A 181 36.48 15.92 19.98
C GLU A 181 35.35 16.89 19.58
N LEU A 182 35.26 17.25 18.30
CA LEU A 182 34.20 18.14 17.81
C LEU A 182 32.80 17.56 18.02
N LEU A 183 32.59 16.27 17.72
CA LEU A 183 31.32 15.58 17.97
C LEU A 183 30.98 15.56 19.47
N THR A 184 31.98 15.37 20.33
CA THR A 184 31.80 15.45 21.80
C THR A 184 31.36 16.85 22.23
N LEU A 185 31.93 17.91 21.63
CA LEU A 185 31.54 19.30 21.90
C LEU A 185 30.14 19.66 21.39
N PHE A 186 29.69 18.99 20.33
CA PHE A 186 28.38 19.18 19.71
C PHE A 186 27.27 18.37 20.40
N LYS A 187 27.65 17.32 21.15
CA LYS A 187 26.71 16.49 21.90
C LYS A 187 25.84 17.34 22.84
N GLY A 188 24.52 17.18 22.69
CA GLY A 188 23.51 17.93 23.47
C GLY A 188 23.25 19.37 23.00
N LYS A 189 23.98 19.86 21.98
CA LYS A 189 23.75 21.18 21.36
C LYS A 189 23.15 21.09 19.97
N TYR A 190 23.53 20.07 19.22
CA TYR A 190 23.07 19.81 17.87
C TYR A 190 22.47 18.41 17.79
N SER A 191 21.40 18.26 17.01
CA SER A 191 20.91 16.94 16.60
C SER A 191 21.94 16.25 15.68
N THR A 192 21.81 14.94 15.48
CA THR A 192 22.70 14.18 14.58
C THR A 192 22.72 14.77 13.17
N SER A 193 21.56 15.16 12.64
CA SER A 193 21.46 15.77 11.31
C SER A 193 22.17 17.12 11.24
N GLU A 194 22.04 17.96 12.27
CA GLU A 194 22.72 19.25 12.31
C GLU A 194 24.23 19.08 12.49
N ALA A 195 24.66 18.12 13.32
CA ALA A 195 26.07 17.80 13.48
C ALA A 195 26.67 17.33 12.16
N MET A 196 25.99 16.45 11.41
CA MET A 196 26.41 16.05 10.06
C MET A 196 26.54 17.23 9.10
N GLU A 197 25.57 18.15 9.13
CA GLU A 197 25.57 19.34 8.29
C GLU A 197 26.82 20.21 8.51
N LEU A 198 27.33 20.28 9.75
CA LEU A 198 28.55 21.02 10.06
C LEU A 198 29.80 20.49 9.35
N PHE A 199 29.79 19.22 8.91
CA PHE A 199 30.88 18.59 8.17
C PHE A 199 30.58 18.44 6.67
N SER A 200 29.54 19.09 6.13
CA SER A 200 29.10 18.89 4.73
C SER A 200 30.18 19.20 3.68
N ASN A 201 31.14 20.06 4.03
CA ASN A 201 32.22 20.51 3.15
C ASN A 201 33.52 19.69 3.37
N CYS A 202 33.45 18.60 4.14
CA CYS A 202 34.58 17.72 4.40
C CYS A 202 34.59 16.52 3.44
N ASN A 203 35.79 16.17 2.97
CA ASN A 203 35.97 15.19 1.89
C ASN A 203 36.86 14.04 2.39
N GLY A 204 37.18 13.08 1.50
CA GLY A 204 38.27 12.13 1.70
C GLY A 204 38.17 11.31 2.99
N THR A 205 39.21 11.40 3.83
CA THR A 205 39.34 10.62 5.06
C THR A 205 38.32 11.04 6.11
N ALA A 206 38.10 12.34 6.28
CA ALA A 206 37.13 12.89 7.22
C ALA A 206 35.70 12.40 6.89
N GLN A 207 35.30 12.47 5.63
CA GLN A 207 33.97 12.04 5.20
C GLN A 207 33.74 10.55 5.43
N LYS A 208 34.73 9.69 5.13
CA LYS A 208 34.65 8.24 5.41
C LYS A 208 34.48 7.95 6.89
N TYR A 209 35.25 8.62 7.74
CA TYR A 209 35.17 8.43 9.19
C TYR A 209 33.84 8.89 9.77
N LEU A 210 33.36 10.07 9.36
CA LEU A 210 32.05 10.60 9.75
C LEU A 210 30.93 9.67 9.31
N SER A 211 30.96 9.20 8.06
CA SER A 211 29.98 8.25 7.54
C SER A 211 29.91 7.01 8.44
N LYS A 212 31.06 6.42 8.79
CA LYS A 212 31.14 5.29 9.72
C LYS A 212 30.54 5.62 11.10
N LYS A 213 30.94 6.73 11.72
CA LYS A 213 30.46 7.13 13.05
C LYS A 213 28.94 7.35 13.09
N PHE A 214 28.38 7.97 12.07
CA PHE A 214 26.94 8.24 12.02
C PHE A 214 26.10 7.01 11.64
N THR A 215 26.71 5.98 11.03
CA THR A 215 26.00 4.73 10.70
C THR A 215 26.12 3.65 11.76
N GLU A 216 27.14 3.67 12.63
CA GLU A 216 27.36 2.65 13.67
C GLU A 216 26.12 2.39 14.54
N GLU A 217 25.51 3.44 15.11
CA GLU A 217 24.35 3.28 15.99
C GLU A 217 23.07 2.81 15.24
N PRO A 218 22.68 3.40 14.08
CA PRO A 218 21.56 2.88 13.30
C PRO A 218 21.74 1.43 12.86
N VAL A 219 22.95 1.04 12.43
CA VAL A 219 23.28 -0.33 12.04
C VAL A 219 23.08 -1.28 13.20
N HIS A 220 23.67 -0.97 14.36
CA HIS A 220 23.57 -1.79 15.55
C HIS A 220 22.11 -1.97 16.01
N LYS A 221 21.31 -0.89 16.03
CA LYS A 221 19.88 -0.97 16.38
C LYS A 221 19.10 -1.88 15.45
N ILE A 222 19.33 -1.79 14.14
CA ILE A 222 18.67 -2.66 13.15
C ILE A 222 19.05 -4.12 13.37
N GLU A 223 20.34 -4.42 13.53
CA GLU A 223 20.83 -5.79 13.76
C GLU A 223 20.22 -6.41 15.02
N VAL A 224 20.15 -5.64 16.12
CA VAL A 224 19.51 -6.07 17.36
C VAL A 224 18.02 -6.35 17.16
N GLN A 225 17.28 -5.51 16.43
CA GLN A 225 15.86 -5.75 16.16
C GLN A 225 15.64 -7.01 15.31
N ILE A 226 16.46 -7.26 14.29
CA ILE A 226 16.41 -8.47 13.48
C ILE A 226 16.66 -9.71 14.36
N GLU A 227 17.69 -9.69 15.19
CA GLU A 227 18.03 -10.80 16.08
C GLU A 227 16.92 -11.08 17.10
N GLN A 228 16.35 -10.02 17.70
CA GLN A 228 15.23 -10.15 18.62
C GLN A 228 13.98 -10.71 17.94
N CYS A 229 13.67 -10.27 16.72
CA CYS A 229 12.56 -10.80 15.92
C CYS A 229 12.76 -12.29 15.63
N ASN A 230 13.96 -12.67 15.17
CA ASN A 230 14.32 -14.05 14.87
C ASN A 230 14.15 -14.98 16.07
N LYS A 231 14.67 -14.59 17.25
CA LYS A 231 14.49 -15.34 18.50
C LYS A 231 13.01 -15.47 18.89
N LYS A 232 12.24 -14.39 18.80
CA LYS A 232 10.80 -14.40 19.11
C LYS A 232 10.01 -15.30 18.16
N ARG A 233 10.28 -15.22 16.85
CA ARG A 233 9.66 -16.06 15.81
C ARG A 233 9.92 -17.55 16.05
N ILE A 234 11.17 -17.93 16.27
CA ILE A 234 11.56 -19.34 16.50
C ILE A 234 10.84 -19.90 17.74
N ASN A 235 10.73 -19.11 18.81
CA ASN A 235 10.07 -19.53 20.05
C ASN A 235 8.54 -19.57 19.96
N ASN A 236 7.92 -18.76 19.11
CA ASN A 236 6.46 -18.70 18.95
C ASN A 236 6.06 -18.30 17.53
N LYS A 237 6.03 -19.29 16.64
CA LYS A 237 5.62 -19.12 15.24
C LYS A 237 4.18 -18.61 15.10
N GLY A 238 3.30 -19.00 16.03
CA GLY A 238 1.90 -18.58 16.06
C GLY A 238 1.70 -17.06 16.23
N ASN A 239 2.71 -16.33 16.72
CA ASN A 239 2.72 -14.86 16.85
C ASN A 239 3.65 -14.18 15.83
N ALA A 240 4.19 -14.91 14.85
CA ALA A 240 5.17 -14.39 13.91
C ALA A 240 4.66 -13.19 13.09
N TYR A 241 3.36 -13.11 12.80
CA TYR A 241 2.76 -11.92 12.16
C TYR A 241 3.02 -10.63 12.94
N LYS A 242 2.80 -10.67 14.26
CA LYS A 242 3.05 -9.52 15.14
C LYS A 242 4.53 -9.17 15.19
N PHE A 243 5.40 -10.17 15.36
CA PHE A 243 6.84 -9.95 15.44
C PHE A 243 7.41 -9.34 14.14
N GLY A 244 6.97 -9.80 12.98
CA GLY A 244 7.35 -9.21 11.70
C GLY A 244 6.86 -7.77 11.51
N THR A 245 5.65 -7.46 12.00
CA THR A 245 5.09 -6.09 11.95
C THR A 245 5.82 -5.15 12.91
N ASP A 246 6.16 -5.63 14.10
CA ASP A 246 6.97 -4.90 15.08
C ASP A 246 8.38 -4.63 14.53
N LEU A 247 9.01 -5.62 13.88
CA LEU A 247 10.31 -5.47 13.22
C LEU A 247 10.29 -4.36 12.17
N TYR A 248 9.29 -4.34 11.28
CA TYR A 248 9.14 -3.29 10.28
C TYR A 248 9.02 -1.91 10.94
N THR A 249 8.15 -1.79 11.94
CA THR A 249 7.87 -0.53 12.62
C THR A 249 9.10 0.01 13.35
N ASN A 250 9.81 -0.86 14.09
CA ASN A 250 10.95 -0.49 14.93
C ASN A 250 12.24 -0.22 14.15
N THR A 251 12.33 -0.63 12.88
CA THR A 251 13.52 -0.41 12.04
C THR A 251 13.33 0.70 11.01
N LYS A 252 12.10 1.18 10.81
CA LYS A 252 11.75 2.11 9.73
C LYS A 252 12.51 3.43 9.79
N SER A 253 12.59 4.05 10.97
CA SER A 253 13.29 5.32 11.18
C SER A 253 14.80 5.19 10.97
N GLU A 254 15.38 4.14 11.53
CA GLU A 254 16.81 3.86 11.51
C GLU A 254 17.27 3.52 10.09
N LEU A 255 16.48 2.73 9.36
CA LEU A 255 16.76 2.39 7.97
C LEU A 255 16.65 3.61 7.06
N ALA A 256 15.68 4.50 7.30
CA ALA A 256 15.55 5.77 6.59
C ALA A 256 16.72 6.72 6.87
N LEU A 257 17.14 6.82 8.13
CA LEU A 257 18.32 7.60 8.53
C LEU A 257 19.58 7.05 7.86
N LEU A 258 19.81 5.73 7.92
CA LEU A 258 20.95 5.08 7.26
C LEU A 258 20.96 5.39 5.76
N LYS A 259 19.81 5.25 5.09
CA LYS A 259 19.65 5.59 3.66
C LYS A 259 20.04 7.04 3.37
N SER A 260 19.69 7.98 4.24
CA SER A 260 20.02 9.40 4.05
C SER A 260 21.51 9.69 4.19
N ILE A 261 22.23 8.93 5.02
CA ILE A 261 23.66 9.10 5.28
C ILE A 261 24.51 8.51 4.15
N VAL A 262 24.22 7.27 3.75
CA VAL A 262 25.08 6.52 2.81
C VAL A 262 24.51 6.37 1.40
N GLY A 263 23.26 6.77 1.20
CA GLY A 263 22.56 6.63 -0.08
C GLY A 263 22.00 5.22 -0.32
N ASN A 264 21.12 5.11 -1.32
CA ASN A 264 20.44 3.85 -1.67
C ASN A 264 21.36 2.81 -2.36
N ALA A 265 22.48 3.24 -2.92
CA ALA A 265 23.42 2.39 -3.65
C ALA A 265 24.38 1.65 -2.71
N ASN A 266 24.54 2.12 -1.47
CA ASN A 266 25.48 1.60 -0.49
C ASN A 266 25.19 0.13 -0.14
N LEU A 267 26.25 -0.68 -0.08
CA LEU A 267 26.17 -2.12 0.14
C LEU A 267 25.61 -2.47 1.53
N GLN A 268 26.05 -1.79 2.59
CA GLN A 268 25.60 -2.06 3.97
C GLN A 268 24.10 -1.74 4.13
N TYR A 269 23.65 -0.62 3.59
CA TYR A 269 22.22 -0.27 3.55
C TYR A 269 21.39 -1.34 2.82
N LYS A 270 21.83 -1.78 1.64
CA LYS A 270 21.16 -2.84 0.86
C LYS A 270 21.07 -4.16 1.63
N ILE A 271 22.17 -4.57 2.26
CA ILE A 271 22.23 -5.81 3.06
C ILE A 271 21.26 -5.74 4.23
N LEU A 272 21.23 -4.63 4.97
CA LEU A 272 20.34 -4.49 6.13
C LEU A 272 18.86 -4.45 5.73
N ALA A 273 18.51 -3.69 4.69
CA ALA A 273 17.15 -3.68 4.16
C ALA A 273 16.70 -5.08 3.73
N ASP A 274 17.55 -5.80 3.00
CA ASP A 274 17.26 -7.18 2.59
C ASP A 274 17.17 -8.15 3.77
N ASN A 275 18.00 -7.99 4.81
CA ASN A 275 17.93 -8.84 5.99
C ASN A 275 16.62 -8.61 6.77
N ILE A 276 16.16 -7.36 6.89
CA ILE A 276 14.83 -7.04 7.42
C ILE A 276 13.75 -7.73 6.57
N ALA A 277 13.79 -7.56 5.26
CA ALA A 277 12.81 -8.16 4.35
C ALA A 277 12.80 -9.69 4.43
N LYS A 278 13.97 -10.34 4.51
CA LYS A 278 14.09 -11.80 4.67
C LYS A 278 13.48 -12.29 5.97
N GLU A 279 13.74 -11.64 7.09
CA GLU A 279 13.18 -12.03 8.39
C GLU A 279 11.65 -11.78 8.43
N MET A 280 11.16 -10.69 7.83
CA MET A 280 9.73 -10.44 7.67
C MET A 280 9.05 -11.50 6.79
N LEU A 281 9.67 -11.88 5.67
CA LEU A 281 9.17 -12.93 4.81
C LEU A 281 9.12 -14.27 5.56
N GLN A 282 10.15 -14.59 6.33
CA GLN A 282 10.17 -15.81 7.13
C GLN A 282 9.09 -15.79 8.23
N CYS A 283 8.84 -14.64 8.86
CA CYS A 283 7.72 -14.47 9.78
C CYS A 283 6.37 -14.75 9.09
N SER A 284 6.20 -14.29 7.84
CA SER A 284 4.99 -14.57 7.04
C SER A 284 4.81 -16.07 6.80
N VAL A 285 5.88 -16.76 6.38
CA VAL A 285 5.85 -18.20 6.09
C VAL A 285 5.55 -19.00 7.36
N ASP A 286 6.27 -18.72 8.45
CA ASP A 286 6.08 -19.44 9.72
C ASP A 286 4.69 -19.20 10.30
N TYR A 287 4.18 -17.97 10.23
CA TYR A 287 2.83 -17.66 10.68
C TYR A 287 1.76 -18.41 9.88
N PHE A 288 1.93 -18.44 8.55
CA PHE A 288 1.01 -19.16 7.67
C PHE A 288 0.99 -20.66 7.98
N ASN A 289 2.17 -21.30 7.99
CA ASN A 289 2.28 -22.74 8.22
C ASN A 289 1.73 -23.15 9.60
N GLU A 290 2.13 -22.44 10.66
CA GLU A 290 1.65 -22.74 12.02
C GLU A 290 0.14 -22.54 12.14
N SER A 291 -0.40 -21.48 11.52
CA SER A 291 -1.84 -21.22 11.58
C SER A 291 -2.66 -22.23 10.77
N GLN A 292 -2.08 -22.76 9.69
CA GLN A 292 -2.67 -23.84 8.91
C GLN A 292 -2.68 -25.16 9.70
N GLU A 293 -1.56 -25.52 10.34
CA GLU A 293 -1.46 -26.72 11.20
C GLU A 293 -2.40 -26.66 12.40
N GLN A 294 -2.61 -25.47 12.97
CA GLN A 294 -3.49 -25.26 14.12
C GLN A 294 -4.96 -25.03 13.74
N GLU A 295 -5.34 -25.17 12.46
CA GLU A 295 -6.70 -24.94 11.95
C GLU A 295 -7.33 -23.62 12.44
N LYS A 296 -6.53 -22.55 12.54
CA LYS A 296 -7.02 -21.28 13.08
C LYS A 296 -8.12 -20.72 12.18
N SER A 297 -9.25 -20.36 12.78
CA SER A 297 -10.38 -19.71 12.09
C SER A 297 -10.08 -18.27 11.62
N SER A 298 -8.95 -17.69 12.02
CA SER A 298 -8.52 -16.32 11.69
C SER A 298 -8.14 -16.16 10.21
N ASN A 299 -7.95 -14.91 9.75
CA ASN A 299 -7.55 -14.64 8.37
C ASN A 299 -6.03 -14.73 8.18
N TYR A 300 -5.45 -15.87 8.58
CA TYR A 300 -4.00 -16.05 8.63
C TYR A 300 -3.34 -15.92 7.24
N LEU A 301 -4.05 -16.31 6.17
CA LEU A 301 -3.60 -16.10 4.79
C LEU A 301 -3.49 -14.60 4.44
N GLU A 302 -4.48 -13.79 4.81
CA GLU A 302 -4.44 -12.34 4.54
C GLU A 302 -3.35 -11.63 5.36
N GLU A 303 -3.15 -12.03 6.62
CA GLU A 303 -2.11 -11.49 7.49
C GLU A 303 -0.71 -11.86 7.01
N ALA A 304 -0.48 -13.13 6.62
CA ALA A 304 0.74 -13.56 5.97
C ALA A 304 0.99 -12.75 4.68
N MET A 305 -0.03 -12.62 3.83
CA MET A 305 0.04 -11.83 2.60
C MET A 305 0.41 -10.37 2.86
N LYS A 306 -0.19 -9.73 3.87
CA LYS A 306 0.14 -8.35 4.27
C LYS A 306 1.61 -8.24 4.65
N LEU A 307 2.11 -9.17 5.45
CA LEU A 307 3.50 -9.17 5.90
C LEU A 307 4.49 -9.43 4.75
N ALA A 308 4.16 -10.34 3.83
CA ALA A 308 4.95 -10.58 2.61
C ALA A 308 5.01 -9.34 1.71
N LYS A 309 3.90 -8.61 1.55
CA LYS A 309 3.87 -7.34 0.79
C LYS A 309 4.68 -6.23 1.46
N LEU A 310 4.67 -6.17 2.80
CA LEU A 310 5.56 -5.26 3.52
C LEU A 310 7.04 -5.63 3.29
N ALA A 311 7.39 -6.91 3.32
CA ALA A 311 8.74 -7.38 3.01
C ALA A 311 9.17 -6.97 1.58
N GLU A 312 8.27 -7.06 0.60
CA GLU A 312 8.52 -6.63 -0.78
C GLU A 312 8.89 -5.14 -0.85
N SER A 313 8.19 -4.30 -0.08
CA SER A 313 8.42 -2.85 -0.04
C SER A 313 9.79 -2.45 0.57
N VAL A 314 10.37 -3.33 1.39
CA VAL A 314 11.67 -3.12 2.04
C VAL A 314 12.82 -3.72 1.22
N ALA A 315 12.57 -4.84 0.54
CA ALA A 315 13.57 -5.55 -0.24
C ALA A 315 14.18 -4.66 -1.34
N ILE A 316 15.50 -4.72 -1.51
CA ILE A 316 16.22 -3.89 -2.47
C ILE A 316 16.81 -4.74 -3.58
N ASN A 317 17.56 -5.79 -3.24
CA ASN A 317 18.21 -6.61 -4.26
C ASN A 317 17.20 -7.52 -4.95
N ASP A 318 17.43 -7.78 -6.24
CA ASP A 318 16.51 -8.54 -7.07
C ASP A 318 16.31 -9.98 -6.58
N ALA A 319 17.36 -10.63 -6.05
CA ALA A 319 17.24 -11.96 -5.46
C ALA A 319 16.23 -12.01 -4.30
N THR A 320 16.28 -11.03 -3.39
CA THR A 320 15.34 -10.94 -2.26
C THR A 320 13.94 -10.60 -2.75
N LYS A 321 13.80 -9.64 -3.68
CA LYS A 321 12.51 -9.29 -4.28
C LYS A 321 11.86 -10.46 -5.00
N ASN A 322 12.60 -11.20 -5.80
CA ASN A 322 12.10 -12.36 -6.53
C ASN A 322 11.60 -13.43 -5.56
N LYS A 323 12.38 -13.73 -4.50
CA LYS A 323 11.94 -14.68 -3.47
C LYS A 323 10.66 -14.23 -2.76
N VAL A 324 10.53 -12.94 -2.43
CA VAL A 324 9.30 -12.40 -1.84
C VAL A 324 8.12 -12.52 -2.81
N LYS A 325 8.31 -12.15 -4.08
CA LYS A 325 7.27 -12.27 -5.13
C LYS A 325 6.83 -13.70 -5.37
N GLU A 326 7.76 -14.66 -5.38
CA GLU A 326 7.44 -16.08 -5.48
C GLU A 326 6.54 -16.51 -4.32
N ASN A 327 6.86 -16.12 -3.09
CA ASN A 327 6.03 -16.44 -1.91
C ASN A 327 4.66 -15.74 -1.96
N ILE A 328 4.59 -14.48 -2.41
CA ILE A 328 3.32 -13.78 -2.65
C ILE A 328 2.47 -14.56 -3.66
N SER A 329 3.06 -14.97 -4.79
CA SER A 329 2.39 -15.77 -5.82
C SER A 329 1.90 -17.12 -5.28
N THR A 330 2.69 -17.79 -4.43
CA THR A 330 2.26 -19.02 -3.74
C THR A 330 1.05 -18.75 -2.84
N LEU A 331 1.09 -17.71 -2.00
CA LEU A 331 -0.03 -17.35 -1.13
C LEU A 331 -1.27 -16.94 -1.94
N GLU A 332 -1.10 -16.29 -3.09
CA GLU A 332 -2.19 -15.94 -4.01
C GLU A 332 -2.81 -17.19 -4.64
N GLY A 333 -1.98 -18.15 -5.07
CA GLY A 333 -2.45 -19.45 -5.56
C GLY A 333 -3.23 -20.24 -4.51
N MET A 334 -2.80 -20.17 -3.24
CA MET A 334 -3.51 -20.80 -2.13
C MET A 334 -4.88 -20.16 -1.85
N LYS A 335 -5.06 -18.85 -2.13
CA LYS A 335 -6.37 -18.18 -2.05
C LYS A 335 -7.37 -18.80 -3.04
N ASP A 336 -6.91 -19.14 -4.24
CA ASP A 336 -7.74 -19.70 -5.32
C ASP A 336 -7.98 -21.21 -5.18
N GLN A 337 -7.17 -21.91 -4.37
CA GLN A 337 -7.36 -23.33 -4.09
C GLN A 337 -8.68 -23.60 -3.35
N GLU A 338 -9.12 -22.72 -2.44
CA GLU A 338 -10.40 -22.87 -1.73
C GLU A 338 -11.59 -22.84 -2.71
N LEU A 339 -11.62 -21.89 -3.66
CA LEU A 339 -12.64 -21.84 -4.71
C LEU A 339 -12.60 -23.10 -5.58
N SER A 340 -11.40 -23.57 -5.94
CA SER A 340 -11.22 -24.76 -6.78
C SER A 340 -11.75 -26.02 -6.08
N GLN A 341 -11.47 -26.21 -4.80
CA GLN A 341 -11.98 -27.32 -3.99
C GLN A 341 -13.51 -27.29 -3.88
N ILE A 342 -14.09 -26.09 -3.67
CA ILE A 342 -15.55 -25.93 -3.61
C ILE A 342 -16.21 -26.31 -4.95
N VAL A 343 -15.63 -25.86 -6.06
CA VAL A 343 -16.08 -26.24 -7.41
C VAL A 343 -15.98 -27.75 -7.61
N GLU A 344 -14.89 -28.37 -7.18
CA GLU A 344 -14.68 -29.82 -7.29
C GLU A 344 -15.69 -30.63 -6.46
N VAL A 345 -16.00 -30.19 -5.23
CA VAL A 345 -17.05 -30.81 -4.39
C VAL A 345 -18.42 -30.70 -5.05
N LEU A 346 -18.80 -29.53 -5.56
CA LEU A 346 -20.09 -29.38 -6.25
C LEU A 346 -20.17 -30.22 -7.53
N LYS A 347 -19.05 -30.32 -8.25
CA LYS A 347 -18.92 -31.13 -9.46
C LYS A 347 -19.02 -32.62 -9.15
N SER A 348 -18.42 -33.10 -8.06
CA SER A 348 -18.52 -34.50 -7.65
C SER A 348 -19.96 -34.88 -7.29
N VAL A 349 -20.69 -34.00 -6.58
CA VAL A 349 -22.13 -34.19 -6.31
C VAL A 349 -22.93 -34.32 -7.60
N LYS A 350 -22.65 -33.45 -8.58
CA LYS A 350 -23.29 -33.51 -9.90
C LYS A 350 -22.99 -34.80 -10.65
N LEU A 351 -21.71 -35.18 -10.72
CA LEU A 351 -21.29 -36.42 -11.39
C LEU A 351 -21.91 -37.67 -10.74
N MET A 352 -21.95 -37.72 -9.42
CA MET A 352 -22.61 -38.82 -8.69
C MET A 352 -24.10 -38.93 -9.04
N TYR A 353 -24.79 -37.79 -9.13
CA TYR A 353 -26.20 -37.77 -9.53
C TYR A 353 -26.40 -38.26 -10.97
N GLU A 354 -25.59 -37.76 -11.91
CA GLU A 354 -25.64 -38.17 -13.33
C GLU A 354 -25.29 -39.65 -13.50
N ASP A 355 -24.35 -40.19 -12.73
CA ASP A 355 -24.02 -41.62 -12.70
C ASP A 355 -25.18 -42.47 -12.20
N ASN A 356 -25.83 -42.04 -11.12
CA ASN A 356 -27.01 -42.72 -10.59
C ASN A 356 -28.18 -42.67 -11.58
N GLU A 357 -28.41 -41.52 -12.23
CA GLU A 357 -29.40 -41.37 -13.29
C GLU A 357 -29.12 -42.33 -14.45
N ARG A 358 -27.86 -42.44 -14.90
CA ARG A 358 -27.47 -43.38 -15.96
C ARG A 358 -27.73 -44.83 -15.56
N LYS A 359 -27.36 -45.23 -14.35
CA LYS A 359 -27.58 -46.60 -13.84
C LYS A 359 -29.06 -46.94 -13.75
N ILE A 360 -29.87 -46.07 -13.15
CA ILE A 360 -31.32 -46.27 -13.02
C ILE A 360 -31.96 -46.36 -14.41
N ASN A 361 -31.61 -45.47 -15.33
CA ASN A 361 -32.14 -45.52 -16.70
C ASN A 361 -31.71 -46.79 -17.45
N GLN A 362 -30.51 -47.32 -17.18
CA GLN A 362 -30.06 -48.58 -17.76
C GLN A 362 -30.87 -49.77 -17.20
N GLU A 363 -31.10 -49.81 -15.89
CA GLU A 363 -31.97 -50.82 -15.26
C GLU A 363 -33.38 -50.78 -15.85
N VAL A 364 -33.94 -49.59 -16.08
CA VAL A 364 -35.24 -49.42 -16.74
C VAL A 364 -35.23 -49.98 -18.17
N ARG A 365 -34.19 -49.69 -18.96
CA ARG A 365 -34.04 -50.27 -20.32
C ARG A 365 -33.92 -51.79 -20.30
N ASP A 366 -33.21 -52.34 -19.32
CA ASP A 366 -33.07 -53.79 -19.16
C ASP A 366 -34.41 -54.43 -18.76
N LEU A 367 -35.22 -53.76 -17.94
CA LEU A 367 -36.59 -54.19 -17.64
C LEU A 367 -37.48 -54.17 -18.89
N GLU A 368 -37.43 -53.09 -19.71
CA GLU A 368 -38.15 -53.02 -20.99
C GLU A 368 -37.77 -54.17 -21.93
N LYS A 369 -36.49 -54.56 -21.91
CA LYS A 369 -35.95 -55.61 -22.79
C LYS A 369 -36.15 -57.02 -22.25
N ASN A 370 -36.35 -57.24 -20.95
CA ASN A 370 -36.34 -58.59 -20.38
C ASN A 370 -37.68 -58.99 -19.72
N ASP A 371 -38.49 -58.04 -19.27
CA ASP A 371 -39.80 -58.36 -18.66
C ASP A 371 -40.85 -58.70 -19.74
N VAL A 372 -41.34 -59.94 -19.68
CA VAL A 372 -42.30 -60.48 -20.66
C VAL A 372 -43.64 -59.74 -20.63
N LEU A 373 -44.10 -59.28 -19.47
CA LEU A 373 -45.38 -58.58 -19.33
C LEU A 373 -45.30 -57.15 -19.86
N ILE A 374 -44.15 -56.48 -19.71
CA ILE A 374 -43.91 -55.16 -20.32
C ILE A 374 -43.86 -55.28 -21.85
N LYS A 375 -43.13 -56.28 -22.38
CA LYS A 375 -43.04 -56.54 -23.83
C LYS A 375 -44.39 -56.79 -24.50
N LEU A 376 -45.25 -57.57 -23.83
CA LEU A 376 -46.57 -57.92 -24.33
C LEU A 376 -47.61 -56.80 -24.09
N GLY A 377 -47.22 -55.67 -23.49
CA GLY A 377 -48.10 -54.51 -23.25
C GLY A 377 -49.05 -54.68 -22.07
N HIS A 378 -48.85 -55.69 -21.21
CA HIS A 378 -49.68 -55.94 -20.02
C HIS A 378 -49.24 -55.14 -18.79
N LYS A 379 -48.04 -54.56 -18.80
CA LYS A 379 -47.51 -53.65 -17.77
C LYS A 379 -46.81 -52.46 -18.41
N SER A 380 -46.83 -51.30 -17.75
CA SER A 380 -46.13 -50.08 -18.17
C SER A 380 -45.18 -49.58 -17.08
N ILE A 381 -44.14 -48.87 -17.49
CA ILE A 381 -43.18 -48.26 -16.57
C ILE A 381 -43.76 -46.97 -15.98
N ASN A 382 -43.74 -46.87 -14.65
CA ASN A 382 -44.07 -45.64 -13.96
C ASN A 382 -42.88 -44.67 -14.01
N TRP A 383 -42.84 -43.84 -15.05
CA TRP A 383 -41.80 -42.82 -15.22
C TRP A 383 -41.80 -41.73 -14.13
N GLY A 384 -42.90 -41.56 -13.40
CA GLY A 384 -42.93 -40.72 -12.19
C GLY A 384 -42.05 -41.29 -11.09
N ALA A 385 -42.24 -42.57 -10.78
CA ALA A 385 -41.43 -43.29 -9.79
C ALA A 385 -39.96 -43.39 -10.20
N VAL A 386 -39.66 -43.54 -11.49
CA VAL A 386 -38.27 -43.50 -12.01
C VAL A 386 -37.63 -42.14 -11.73
N LYS A 387 -38.32 -41.03 -12.04
CA LYS A 387 -37.82 -39.67 -11.75
C LYS A 387 -37.64 -39.43 -10.26
N ASP A 388 -38.54 -39.95 -9.43
CA ASP A 388 -38.43 -39.83 -7.97
C ASP A 388 -37.26 -40.66 -7.45
N ASN A 389 -37.01 -41.86 -7.98
CA ASN A 389 -35.82 -42.66 -7.64
C ASN A 389 -34.52 -41.94 -8.02
N ILE A 390 -34.46 -41.33 -9.20
CA ILE A 390 -33.29 -40.53 -9.63
C ILE A 390 -33.07 -39.36 -8.67
N ARG A 391 -34.14 -38.61 -8.34
CA ARG A 391 -34.05 -37.48 -7.39
C ARG A 391 -33.66 -37.90 -5.98
N ASN A 392 -34.08 -39.08 -5.52
CA ASN A 392 -33.72 -39.63 -4.22
C ASN A 392 -32.36 -40.36 -4.21
N SER A 393 -31.68 -40.49 -5.34
CA SER A 393 -30.43 -41.26 -5.45
C SER A 393 -29.24 -40.62 -4.71
N ILE A 394 -29.35 -39.36 -4.33
CA ILE A 394 -28.36 -38.61 -3.55
C ILE A 394 -28.89 -38.36 -2.14
N ASN A 395 -28.04 -38.57 -1.13
CA ASN A 395 -28.35 -38.13 0.22
C ASN A 395 -28.16 -36.61 0.34
N TRP A 396 -29.21 -35.87 -0.02
CA TRP A 396 -29.22 -34.40 0.03
C TRP A 396 -29.05 -33.82 1.45
N GLY A 397 -29.30 -34.61 2.50
CA GLY A 397 -28.98 -34.20 3.87
C GLY A 397 -27.48 -33.99 4.05
N ASN A 398 -26.70 -35.04 3.75
CA ASN A 398 -25.24 -34.99 3.83
C ASN A 398 -24.64 -33.94 2.90
N VAL A 399 -25.20 -33.75 1.70
CA VAL A 399 -24.78 -32.66 0.80
C VAL A 399 -25.00 -31.30 1.45
N ASN A 400 -26.16 -31.06 2.08
CA ASN A 400 -26.43 -29.80 2.76
C ASN A 400 -25.49 -29.55 3.95
N ASP A 401 -25.16 -30.60 4.71
CA ASP A 401 -24.23 -30.51 5.84
C ASP A 401 -22.83 -30.12 5.35
N LEU A 402 -22.31 -30.83 4.34
CA LEU A 402 -21.02 -30.54 3.72
C LEU A 402 -20.97 -29.12 3.12
N LEU A 403 -22.01 -28.72 2.38
CA LEU A 403 -22.06 -27.39 1.78
C LEU A 403 -22.13 -26.29 2.85
N SER A 404 -22.82 -26.53 3.96
CA SER A 404 -22.90 -25.55 5.06
C SER A 404 -21.55 -25.36 5.76
N GLU A 405 -20.74 -26.41 5.84
CA GLU A 405 -19.40 -26.38 6.40
C GLU A 405 -18.41 -25.61 5.50
N ILE A 406 -18.46 -25.85 4.18
CA ILE A 406 -17.48 -25.25 3.25
C ILE A 406 -17.93 -23.87 2.71
N LEU A 407 -19.23 -23.58 2.60
CA LEU A 407 -19.79 -22.32 2.09
C LEU A 407 -20.25 -21.39 3.21
N THR A 408 -19.36 -21.12 4.17
CA THR A 408 -19.57 -20.09 5.19
C THR A 408 -19.61 -18.69 4.57
N ASP A 409 -20.18 -17.71 5.28
CA ASP A 409 -20.22 -16.30 4.85
C ASP A 409 -18.82 -15.76 4.48
N LYS A 410 -17.79 -16.20 5.23
CA LYS A 410 -16.38 -15.87 4.97
C LYS A 410 -15.92 -16.41 3.62
N ASN A 411 -16.17 -17.69 3.34
CA ASN A 411 -15.75 -18.33 2.09
C ASN A 411 -16.54 -17.79 0.90
N LEU A 412 -17.83 -17.53 1.04
CA LEU A 412 -18.64 -16.87 0.01
C LEU A 412 -18.08 -15.49 -0.36
N THR A 413 -17.57 -14.74 0.63
CA THR A 413 -16.91 -13.45 0.40
C THR A 413 -15.61 -13.63 -0.38
N LYS A 414 -14.77 -14.60 -0.01
CA LYS A 414 -13.54 -14.91 -0.74
C LYS A 414 -13.79 -15.33 -2.19
N ILE A 415 -14.82 -16.15 -2.43
CA ILE A 415 -15.24 -16.54 -3.78
C ILE A 415 -15.60 -15.29 -4.59
N LYS A 416 -16.36 -14.36 -3.99
CA LYS A 416 -16.76 -13.12 -4.65
C LYS A 416 -15.57 -12.24 -5.05
N GLU A 417 -14.56 -12.19 -4.19
CA GLU A 417 -13.33 -11.43 -4.39
C GLU A 417 -12.31 -12.11 -5.31
N SER A 418 -12.51 -13.37 -5.71
CA SER A 418 -11.58 -14.04 -6.62
C SER A 418 -11.61 -13.40 -8.00
N ASP A 419 -10.42 -13.27 -8.59
CA ASP A 419 -10.22 -12.76 -9.94
C ASP A 419 -10.45 -13.84 -11.02
N LYS A 420 -10.66 -15.10 -10.61
CA LYS A 420 -10.93 -16.25 -11.50
C LYS A 420 -12.38 -16.25 -11.99
N THR A 421 -12.67 -15.40 -12.97
CA THR A 421 -14.02 -15.22 -13.53
C THR A 421 -14.67 -16.53 -13.99
N GLU A 422 -13.91 -17.39 -14.67
CA GLU A 422 -14.40 -18.68 -15.17
C GLU A 422 -14.76 -19.65 -14.03
N ALA A 423 -13.94 -19.70 -12.97
CA ALA A 423 -14.21 -20.53 -11.79
C ALA A 423 -15.43 -20.03 -11.00
N LYS A 424 -15.61 -18.70 -10.88
CA LYS A 424 -16.82 -18.11 -10.27
C LYS A 424 -18.08 -18.47 -11.05
N LYS A 425 -17.99 -18.48 -12.39
CA LYS A 425 -19.09 -18.89 -13.26
C LYS A 425 -19.42 -20.38 -13.07
N GLU A 426 -18.41 -21.25 -13.07
CA GLU A 426 -18.60 -22.70 -12.82
C GLU A 426 -19.21 -22.95 -11.44
N PHE A 427 -18.70 -22.28 -10.39
CA PHE A 427 -19.29 -22.31 -9.04
C PHE A 427 -20.79 -21.95 -9.07
N TRP A 428 -21.13 -20.83 -9.72
CA TRP A 428 -22.51 -20.37 -9.79
C TRP A 428 -23.42 -21.35 -10.54
N GLU A 429 -22.96 -21.90 -11.66
CA GLU A 429 -23.71 -22.87 -12.44
C GLU A 429 -23.96 -24.15 -11.64
N LEU A 430 -22.93 -24.65 -10.95
CA LEU A 430 -23.02 -25.85 -10.13
C LEU A 430 -23.91 -25.67 -8.91
N ILE A 431 -23.77 -24.57 -8.14
CA ILE A 431 -24.61 -24.36 -6.94
C ILE A 431 -26.09 -24.23 -7.31
N ASN A 432 -26.40 -23.56 -8.43
CA ASN A 432 -27.76 -23.50 -8.95
C ASN A 432 -28.23 -24.88 -9.44
N TRP A 433 -27.38 -25.64 -10.14
CA TRP A 433 -27.73 -26.99 -10.54
C TRP A 433 -28.08 -27.86 -9.32
N THR A 434 -27.31 -27.78 -8.24
CA THR A 434 -27.57 -28.49 -6.99
C THR A 434 -28.90 -28.04 -6.37
N GLU A 435 -29.19 -26.74 -6.37
CA GLU A 435 -30.48 -26.21 -5.89
C GLU A 435 -31.68 -26.79 -6.68
N ASN A 436 -31.59 -26.86 -8.01
CA ASN A 436 -32.72 -27.31 -8.84
C ASN A 436 -32.98 -28.81 -8.77
N ASN A 437 -31.96 -29.62 -8.47
CA ASN A 437 -32.06 -31.08 -8.44
C ASN A 437 -32.23 -31.62 -7.01
N SER A 438 -31.91 -30.83 -5.99
CA SER A 438 -32.03 -31.22 -4.59
C SER A 438 -33.48 -31.29 -4.12
N LEU A 439 -33.83 -32.37 -3.42
CA LEU A 439 -35.10 -32.50 -2.69
C LEU A 439 -35.11 -31.72 -1.37
N LYS A 440 -33.96 -31.20 -0.93
CA LYS A 440 -33.78 -30.42 0.31
C LYS A 440 -33.09 -29.08 0.01
N SER A 441 -33.62 -28.32 -0.95
CA SER A 441 -32.96 -27.12 -1.49
C SER A 441 -32.87 -25.93 -0.53
N ALA A 442 -33.64 -25.89 0.56
CA ALA A 442 -33.74 -24.72 1.45
C ALA A 442 -32.38 -24.19 1.95
N THR A 443 -31.45 -25.08 2.33
CA THR A 443 -30.09 -24.70 2.77
C THR A 443 -29.30 -24.06 1.63
N ILE A 444 -29.36 -24.65 0.44
CA ILE A 444 -28.66 -24.17 -0.76
C ILE A 444 -29.25 -22.82 -1.20
N SER A 445 -30.57 -22.67 -1.19
CA SER A 445 -31.25 -21.41 -1.48
C SER A 445 -30.80 -20.29 -0.53
N ARG A 446 -30.64 -20.59 0.76
CA ARG A 446 -30.11 -19.62 1.75
C ARG A 446 -28.68 -19.21 1.41
N ILE A 447 -27.80 -20.15 1.06
CA ILE A 447 -26.41 -19.89 0.66
C ILE A 447 -26.37 -18.99 -0.59
N ILE A 448 -27.21 -19.29 -1.60
CA ILE A 448 -27.34 -18.50 -2.83
C ILE A 448 -27.80 -17.07 -2.52
N GLU A 449 -28.78 -16.89 -1.63
CA GLU A 449 -29.26 -15.57 -1.23
C GLU A 449 -28.21 -14.75 -0.47
N ILE A 450 -27.39 -15.40 0.38
CA ILE A 450 -26.25 -14.74 1.02
C ILE A 450 -25.24 -14.29 -0.05
N TYR A 451 -24.86 -15.17 -0.98
CA TYR A 451 -23.91 -14.85 -2.04
C TYR A 451 -24.34 -13.66 -2.94
N LYS A 452 -25.64 -13.55 -3.24
CA LYS A 452 -26.22 -12.42 -4.00
C LYS A 452 -26.14 -11.08 -3.26
N LYS A 453 -26.05 -11.09 -1.92
CA LYS A 453 -25.98 -9.88 -1.09
C LYS A 453 -24.54 -9.39 -0.86
N ILE A 454 -23.55 -10.22 -1.11
CA ILE A 454 -22.13 -9.83 -1.00
C ILE A 454 -21.77 -8.96 -2.21
N ALA A 455 -21.24 -7.77 -1.95
CA ALA A 455 -20.81 -6.84 -2.99
C ALA A 455 -19.49 -7.32 -3.64
N PRO A 456 -19.39 -7.36 -4.99
CA PRO A 456 -18.15 -7.69 -5.67
C PRO A 456 -17.16 -6.52 -5.63
N LYS A 457 -15.87 -6.84 -5.72
CA LYS A 457 -14.81 -5.84 -5.88
C LYS A 457 -14.75 -5.39 -7.35
N LEU A 458 -15.12 -4.14 -7.61
CA LEU A 458 -15.15 -3.58 -8.96
C LEU A 458 -14.02 -2.56 -9.14
N SER A 459 -13.39 -2.57 -10.31
CA SER A 459 -12.41 -1.55 -10.72
C SER A 459 -13.06 -0.33 -11.37
N PHE A 460 -14.35 -0.10 -11.12
CA PHE A 460 -15.10 1.04 -11.64
C PHE A 460 -16.28 1.40 -10.75
N GLU A 461 -16.69 2.67 -10.83
CA GLU A 461 -17.88 3.22 -10.18
C GLU A 461 -18.86 3.71 -11.26
N ILE A 462 -20.15 3.41 -11.11
CA ILE A 462 -21.19 3.92 -12.02
C ILE A 462 -21.60 5.33 -11.57
N LEU A 463 -21.39 6.30 -12.44
CA LEU A 463 -21.74 7.71 -12.19
C LEU A 463 -23.18 8.00 -12.59
N SER A 464 -23.61 7.48 -13.74
CA SER A 464 -24.96 7.66 -14.27
C SER A 464 -25.29 6.61 -15.33
N ALA A 465 -26.56 6.47 -15.66
CA ALA A 465 -27.01 5.65 -16.78
C ALA A 465 -27.97 6.40 -17.70
N GLU A 466 -27.77 6.22 -19.00
CA GLU A 466 -28.62 6.75 -20.07
C GLU A 466 -29.33 5.58 -20.75
N ILE A 467 -30.65 5.69 -20.89
CA ILE A 467 -31.46 4.73 -21.63
C ILE A 467 -31.67 5.28 -23.02
N SER A 468 -31.40 4.48 -24.04
CA SER A 468 -31.61 4.83 -25.45
C SER A 468 -32.83 4.12 -26.01
N ASN A 469 -33.56 4.80 -26.89
CA ASN A 469 -34.61 4.23 -27.73
C ASN A 469 -34.10 4.16 -29.16
N THR A 470 -34.27 3.02 -29.85
CA THR A 470 -33.93 2.94 -31.27
C THR A 470 -35.02 2.30 -32.12
N ASP A 471 -35.05 2.70 -33.39
CA ASP A 471 -35.93 2.15 -34.42
C ASP A 471 -35.48 0.74 -34.88
N SER A 472 -36.15 0.20 -35.89
CA SER A 472 -35.85 -1.11 -36.49
C SER A 472 -34.45 -1.19 -37.13
N ASN A 473 -33.83 -0.05 -37.45
CA ASN A 473 -32.48 0.06 -38.00
C ASN A 473 -31.45 0.43 -36.93
N SER A 474 -31.79 0.35 -35.64
CA SER A 474 -30.95 0.77 -34.52
C SER A 474 -30.57 2.26 -34.54
N LYS A 475 -31.34 3.11 -35.22
CA LYS A 475 -31.15 4.57 -35.17
C LYS A 475 -31.80 5.15 -33.92
N LEU A 476 -31.12 6.08 -33.27
CA LEU A 476 -31.58 6.74 -32.06
C LEU A 476 -32.85 7.54 -32.31
N ILE A 477 -33.84 7.36 -31.44
CA ILE A 477 -35.08 8.13 -31.41
C ILE A 477 -35.00 9.12 -30.24
N GLU A 478 -35.06 10.42 -30.54
CA GLU A 478 -35.04 11.49 -29.53
C GLU A 478 -36.39 11.67 -28.82
N LYS A 479 -37.47 11.15 -29.42
CA LYS A 479 -38.81 11.19 -28.84
C LYS A 479 -38.90 10.36 -27.57
N PRO A 480 -39.87 10.65 -26.68
CA PRO A 480 -40.23 9.77 -25.58
C PRO A 480 -40.48 8.33 -26.04
N PHE A 481 -40.43 7.41 -25.09
CA PHE A 481 -40.61 5.97 -25.30
C PHE A 481 -42.08 5.65 -25.67
N PHE A 482 -42.46 5.97 -26.91
CA PHE A 482 -43.77 5.66 -27.46
C PHE A 482 -43.81 4.30 -28.15
N ILE A 483 -44.86 3.53 -27.90
CA ILE A 483 -45.03 2.16 -28.42
C ILE A 483 -44.91 2.08 -29.94
N GLU A 484 -45.42 3.10 -30.63
CA GLU A 484 -45.38 3.18 -32.09
C GLU A 484 -43.94 3.20 -32.62
N ASP A 485 -43.04 3.85 -31.88
CA ASP A 485 -41.68 4.20 -32.32
C ASP A 485 -40.63 3.21 -31.79
N ILE A 486 -40.79 2.65 -30.59
CA ILE A 486 -39.77 1.79 -29.97
C ILE A 486 -39.63 0.46 -30.70
N ARG A 487 -38.39 0.06 -30.99
CA ARG A 487 -38.05 -1.33 -31.33
C ARG A 487 -37.03 -1.92 -30.38
N TYR A 488 -36.02 -1.16 -30.00
CA TYR A 488 -35.04 -1.58 -29.00
C TYR A 488 -34.82 -0.53 -27.92
N VAL A 489 -34.60 -1.01 -26.69
CA VAL A 489 -34.24 -0.19 -25.53
C VAL A 489 -32.85 -0.59 -25.07
N GLY A 490 -31.91 0.34 -25.17
CA GLY A 490 -30.51 0.19 -24.76
C GLY A 490 -30.20 0.90 -23.45
N ILE A 491 -29.05 0.57 -22.86
CA ILE A 491 -28.53 1.26 -21.69
C ILE A 491 -27.03 1.46 -21.80
N LYS A 492 -26.59 2.70 -21.57
CA LYS A 492 -25.19 3.10 -21.49
C LYS A 492 -24.88 3.57 -20.08
N LEU A 493 -23.87 2.99 -19.46
CA LEU A 493 -23.42 3.38 -18.12
C LEU A 493 -22.21 4.31 -18.27
N LYS A 494 -22.28 5.51 -17.71
CA LYS A 494 -21.10 6.37 -17.53
C LYS A 494 -20.38 5.91 -16.28
N VAL A 495 -19.09 5.64 -16.39
CA VAL A 495 -18.29 5.05 -15.32
C VAL A 495 -17.01 5.82 -15.06
N ARG A 496 -16.53 5.75 -13.82
CA ARG A 496 -15.18 6.13 -13.43
C ARG A 496 -14.38 4.86 -13.18
N SER A 497 -13.40 4.57 -14.03
CA SER A 497 -12.56 3.37 -13.92
C SER A 497 -11.29 3.65 -13.12
N THR A 498 -10.89 2.71 -12.27
CA THR A 498 -9.72 2.79 -11.37
C THR A 498 -8.66 1.73 -11.66
N GLY A 499 -8.93 0.79 -12.58
CA GLY A 499 -8.01 -0.29 -12.94
C GLY A 499 -8.47 -1.09 -14.16
N THR A 500 -7.78 -2.20 -14.42
CA THR A 500 -8.12 -3.16 -15.49
C THR A 500 -8.83 -4.37 -14.90
N GLN A 501 -9.99 -4.75 -15.43
CA GLN A 501 -10.76 -5.90 -14.94
C GLN A 501 -11.60 -6.54 -16.06
N LYS A 502 -11.50 -7.86 -16.22
CA LYS A 502 -12.42 -8.64 -17.08
C LYS A 502 -13.69 -8.96 -16.29
N ILE A 503 -14.87 -8.64 -16.82
CA ILE A 503 -16.15 -8.80 -16.12
C ILE A 503 -17.26 -9.31 -17.03
N SER A 504 -18.22 -10.02 -16.43
CA SER A 504 -19.50 -10.37 -17.04
C SER A 504 -20.61 -9.51 -16.42
N ILE A 505 -21.24 -8.65 -17.22
CA ILE A 505 -22.35 -7.82 -16.80
C ILE A 505 -23.66 -8.45 -17.25
N TYR A 506 -24.53 -8.77 -16.28
CA TYR A 506 -25.84 -9.32 -16.54
C TYR A 506 -26.90 -8.22 -16.49
N LYS A 507 -27.79 -8.23 -17.49
CA LYS A 507 -28.89 -7.28 -17.60
C LYS A 507 -30.21 -8.00 -17.37
N LYS A 508 -31.09 -7.43 -16.55
CA LYS A 508 -32.45 -7.92 -16.33
C LYS A 508 -33.44 -6.84 -16.66
N TYR A 509 -34.23 -7.08 -17.70
CA TYR A 509 -35.33 -6.24 -18.12
C TYR A 509 -36.61 -6.68 -17.42
N ILE A 510 -37.26 -5.80 -16.67
CA ILE A 510 -38.47 -6.09 -15.89
C ILE A 510 -39.60 -5.20 -16.41
N ASN A 511 -40.71 -5.84 -16.79
CA ASN A 511 -41.91 -5.18 -17.26
C ASN A 511 -42.78 -4.65 -16.09
N PRO A 512 -43.86 -3.89 -16.37
CA PRO A 512 -44.73 -3.32 -15.34
C PRO A 512 -45.44 -4.38 -14.47
N GLU A 513 -45.51 -5.64 -14.91
CA GLU A 513 -46.06 -6.76 -14.12
C GLU A 513 -45.01 -7.43 -13.22
N GLY A 514 -43.77 -6.94 -13.20
CA GLY A 514 -42.67 -7.56 -12.47
C GLY A 514 -42.09 -8.81 -13.13
N LYS A 515 -42.55 -9.17 -14.33
CA LYS A 515 -41.98 -10.28 -15.11
C LYS A 515 -40.76 -9.79 -15.87
N TYR A 516 -39.75 -10.65 -15.97
CA TYR A 516 -38.56 -10.33 -16.73
C TYR A 516 -38.54 -11.07 -18.07
N SER A 517 -37.95 -10.42 -19.07
CA SER A 517 -37.84 -10.99 -20.41
C SER A 517 -36.65 -11.93 -20.51
N ASN A 518 -36.87 -13.11 -21.08
CA ASN A 518 -35.88 -14.19 -21.20
C ASN A 518 -36.14 -14.98 -22.48
N ASN A 519 -35.10 -15.22 -23.28
CA ASN A 519 -35.12 -16.19 -24.37
C ASN A 519 -34.34 -17.44 -23.95
N SER A 520 -35.02 -18.58 -23.82
CA SER A 520 -34.40 -19.83 -23.35
C SER A 520 -33.22 -20.32 -24.19
N LYS A 521 -33.05 -19.85 -25.43
CA LYS A 521 -31.92 -20.21 -26.30
C LYS A 521 -30.70 -19.31 -26.14
N THR A 522 -30.86 -18.05 -25.72
CA THR A 522 -29.80 -17.03 -25.79
C THR A 522 -29.60 -16.23 -24.52
N SER A 523 -30.58 -16.21 -23.61
CA SER A 523 -30.52 -15.47 -22.37
C SER A 523 -29.97 -16.35 -21.23
N PRO A 524 -29.13 -15.79 -20.34
CA PRO A 524 -28.67 -16.53 -19.17
C PRO A 524 -29.84 -16.80 -18.22
N LYS A 525 -29.81 -17.93 -17.50
CA LYS A 525 -30.85 -18.25 -16.52
C LYS A 525 -31.01 -17.12 -15.50
N GLY A 526 -32.21 -16.56 -15.39
CA GLY A 526 -32.54 -15.47 -14.46
C GLY A 526 -32.29 -14.06 -14.97
N TYR A 527 -31.76 -13.91 -16.20
CA TYR A 527 -31.38 -12.63 -16.80
C TYR A 527 -31.92 -12.49 -18.23
N THR A 528 -31.90 -11.28 -18.76
CA THR A 528 -32.30 -10.96 -20.13
C THR A 528 -31.14 -11.10 -21.11
N SER A 529 -29.95 -10.63 -20.71
CA SER A 529 -28.72 -10.80 -21.50
C SER A 529 -27.48 -10.77 -20.60
N VAL A 530 -26.33 -11.16 -21.16
CA VAL A 530 -25.01 -11.01 -20.55
C VAL A 530 -24.06 -10.36 -21.55
N ASN A 531 -23.17 -9.50 -21.06
CA ASN A 531 -22.12 -8.85 -21.83
C ASN A 531 -20.77 -9.12 -21.15
N GLU A 532 -19.85 -9.77 -21.85
CA GLU A 532 -18.48 -9.97 -21.38
C GLU A 532 -17.59 -8.87 -21.96
N LEU A 533 -16.88 -8.14 -21.09
CA LEU A 533 -16.05 -7.00 -21.49
C LEU A 533 -14.88 -6.79 -20.53
N THR A 534 -13.85 -6.11 -21.04
CA THR A 534 -12.66 -5.73 -20.25
C THR A 534 -12.72 -4.24 -19.97
N ILE A 535 -12.84 -3.88 -18.69
CA ILE A 535 -12.68 -2.51 -18.21
C ILE A 535 -11.20 -2.17 -18.19
N THR A 536 -10.86 -0.98 -18.63
CA THR A 536 -9.51 -0.40 -18.57
C THR A 536 -9.56 0.94 -17.84
N PRO A 537 -8.41 1.49 -17.39
CA PRO A 537 -8.36 2.83 -16.78
C PRO A 537 -8.94 3.95 -17.66
N GLN A 538 -8.99 3.75 -18.99
CA GLN A 538 -9.55 4.72 -19.96
C GLN A 538 -11.05 4.52 -20.22
N SER A 539 -11.66 3.46 -19.69
CA SER A 539 -13.07 3.17 -19.90
C SER A 539 -13.93 4.20 -19.19
N SER A 540 -14.74 4.95 -19.95
CA SER A 540 -15.65 5.99 -19.45
C SER A 540 -17.12 5.69 -19.73
N VAL A 541 -17.40 4.78 -20.67
CA VAL A 541 -18.76 4.35 -21.03
C VAL A 541 -18.78 2.83 -21.22
N ILE A 542 -19.78 2.19 -20.63
CA ILE A 542 -20.11 0.78 -20.84
C ILE A 542 -21.45 0.73 -21.59
N ASP A 543 -21.43 0.31 -22.85
CA ASP A 543 -22.63 0.08 -23.64
C ASP A 543 -23.09 -1.38 -23.53
N LEU A 544 -24.28 -1.60 -22.96
CA LEU A 544 -24.84 -2.94 -22.75
C LEU A 544 -25.85 -3.33 -23.84
N GLY A 545 -25.95 -2.53 -24.90
CA GLY A 545 -26.79 -2.80 -26.07
C GLY A 545 -28.30 -2.81 -25.78
N GLY A 546 -29.07 -2.93 -26.87
CA GLY A 546 -30.53 -2.94 -26.86
C GLY A 546 -31.14 -4.31 -26.56
N TYR A 547 -32.30 -4.33 -25.90
CA TYR A 547 -33.24 -5.46 -25.94
C TYR A 547 -34.45 -5.06 -26.78
N GLY A 548 -35.16 -6.00 -27.43
CA GLY A 548 -36.36 -5.68 -28.21
C GLY A 548 -36.56 -6.54 -29.45
N ASN A 549 -37.40 -6.07 -30.37
CA ASN A 549 -37.77 -6.77 -31.60
C ASN A 549 -37.88 -5.75 -32.75
N ALA A 550 -37.25 -6.06 -33.89
CA ALA A 550 -37.25 -5.18 -35.06
C ALA A 550 -38.63 -5.02 -35.72
N LYS A 551 -39.50 -6.03 -35.64
CA LYS A 551 -40.80 -6.04 -36.34
C LYS A 551 -41.85 -5.20 -35.61
N GLU A 552 -41.99 -5.40 -34.32
CA GLU A 552 -43.03 -4.78 -33.50
C GLU A 552 -42.52 -4.46 -32.08
N CYS A 553 -43.19 -3.52 -31.41
CA CYS A 553 -42.85 -3.15 -30.05
C CYS A 553 -43.27 -4.24 -29.06
N SER A 554 -42.29 -4.82 -28.36
CA SER A 554 -42.49 -5.84 -27.33
C SER A 554 -42.75 -5.26 -25.93
N TYR A 555 -42.94 -3.95 -25.82
CA TYR A 555 -42.99 -3.24 -24.53
C TYR A 555 -44.41 -2.83 -24.18
N MET A 556 -44.83 -3.22 -22.98
CA MET A 556 -46.13 -2.85 -22.43
C MET A 556 -46.19 -1.38 -22.04
N VAL A 557 -47.40 -0.81 -21.93
CA VAL A 557 -47.57 0.50 -21.29
C VAL A 557 -47.26 0.40 -19.80
N GLY A 558 -46.48 1.36 -19.28
CA GLY A 558 -46.18 1.52 -17.86
C GLY A 558 -44.70 1.68 -17.55
N GLU A 559 -44.37 1.56 -16.26
CA GLU A 559 -42.99 1.67 -15.77
C GLU A 559 -42.23 0.37 -15.99
N HIS A 560 -41.12 0.45 -16.71
CA HIS A 560 -40.17 -0.64 -16.86
C HIS A 560 -38.91 -0.37 -16.07
N LYS A 561 -38.18 -1.43 -15.75
CA LYS A 561 -36.93 -1.37 -14.99
C LYS A 561 -35.85 -2.19 -15.67
N ILE A 562 -34.67 -1.59 -15.79
CA ILE A 562 -33.44 -2.27 -16.19
C ILE A 562 -32.58 -2.40 -14.94
N GLU A 563 -32.31 -3.63 -14.53
CA GLU A 563 -31.39 -3.93 -13.44
C GLU A 563 -30.08 -4.49 -13.99
N ILE A 564 -28.97 -3.98 -13.47
CA ILE A 564 -27.62 -4.37 -13.86
C ILE A 564 -26.97 -5.13 -12.71
N TYR A 565 -26.39 -6.28 -13.03
CA TYR A 565 -25.77 -7.18 -12.08
C TYR A 565 -24.35 -7.54 -12.50
N VAL A 566 -23.45 -7.63 -11.53
CA VAL A 566 -22.11 -8.23 -11.68
C VAL A 566 -21.94 -9.27 -10.58
N ASP A 567 -21.45 -10.45 -10.94
CA ASP A 567 -21.36 -11.61 -10.04
C ASP A 567 -22.68 -11.89 -9.29
N HIS A 568 -23.82 -11.63 -9.94
CA HIS A 568 -25.18 -11.78 -9.39
C HIS A 568 -25.54 -10.83 -8.23
N TYR A 569 -24.71 -9.81 -7.97
CA TYR A 569 -25.03 -8.68 -7.11
C TYR A 569 -25.60 -7.52 -7.94
N LYS A 570 -26.71 -6.91 -7.51
CA LYS A 570 -27.32 -5.78 -8.22
C LYS A 570 -26.51 -4.51 -7.99
N ILE A 571 -25.77 -4.08 -8.99
CA ILE A 571 -24.92 -2.89 -8.91
C ILE A 571 -25.65 -1.61 -9.30
N TYR A 572 -26.73 -1.72 -10.10
CA TYR A 572 -27.46 -0.54 -10.56
C TYR A 572 -28.89 -0.88 -10.99
N THR A 573 -29.78 0.11 -10.92
CA THR A 573 -31.13 0.01 -11.49
C THR A 573 -31.56 1.34 -12.08
N LYS A 574 -32.24 1.29 -13.23
CA LYS A 574 -32.82 2.45 -13.90
C LYS A 574 -34.24 2.12 -14.34
N THR A 575 -35.16 3.06 -14.13
CA THR A 575 -36.53 2.96 -14.63
C THR A 575 -36.74 3.85 -15.85
N PHE A 576 -37.71 3.48 -16.68
CA PHE A 576 -38.20 4.31 -17.77
C PHE A 576 -39.68 4.01 -18.03
N GLN A 577 -40.38 4.98 -18.59
CA GLN A 577 -41.82 4.91 -18.84
C GLN A 577 -42.08 4.65 -20.32
N VAL A 578 -42.94 3.69 -20.62
CA VAL A 578 -43.42 3.41 -21.99
C VAL A 578 -44.90 3.74 -22.05
N ASP A 579 -45.32 4.49 -23.08
CA ASP A 579 -46.72 4.88 -23.25
C ASP A 579 -47.08 4.94 -24.74
N TRP A 580 -48.35 5.16 -25.06
CA TRP A 580 -48.77 5.53 -26.40
C TRP A 580 -48.51 7.02 -26.65
N SER A 581 -48.33 7.42 -27.91
CA SER A 581 -48.37 8.85 -28.25
C SER A 581 -49.70 9.49 -27.78
N PRO A 582 -49.73 10.80 -27.44
CA PRO A 582 -50.95 11.43 -26.92
C PRO A 582 -52.18 11.26 -27.82
N ALA A 583 -51.99 11.32 -29.14
CA ALA A 583 -53.03 11.10 -30.13
C ALA A 583 -53.57 9.66 -30.08
N LYS A 584 -52.67 8.67 -30.10
CA LYS A 584 -53.04 7.26 -30.10
C LYS A 584 -53.64 6.81 -28.77
N LYS A 585 -53.10 7.31 -27.65
CA LYS A 585 -53.63 7.09 -26.31
C LYS A 585 -55.09 7.57 -26.22
N THR A 586 -55.37 8.75 -26.76
CA THR A 586 -56.72 9.32 -26.79
C THR A 586 -57.67 8.47 -27.64
N GLU A 587 -57.24 8.02 -28.81
CA GLU A 587 -58.01 7.13 -29.70
C GLU A 587 -58.38 5.80 -29.02
N LEU A 588 -57.38 5.14 -28.42
CA LEU A 588 -57.58 3.86 -27.73
C LEU A 588 -58.46 4.02 -26.48
N THR A 589 -58.29 5.10 -25.73
CA THR A 589 -59.13 5.40 -24.55
C THR A 589 -60.58 5.65 -24.95
N LYS A 590 -60.82 6.38 -26.04
CA LYS A 590 -62.18 6.58 -26.59
C LYS A 590 -62.81 5.26 -27.03
N SER A 591 -62.03 4.36 -27.64
CA SER A 591 -62.50 3.03 -28.02
C SER A 591 -62.93 2.19 -26.81
N VAL A 592 -62.15 2.22 -25.72
CA VAL A 592 -62.54 1.56 -24.46
C VAL A 592 -63.83 2.17 -23.90
N HIS A 593 -63.92 3.50 -23.84
CA HIS A 593 -65.11 4.18 -23.32
C HIS A 593 -66.36 3.91 -24.17
N PHE A 594 -66.20 3.83 -25.50
CA PHE A 594 -67.28 3.44 -26.41
C PHE A 594 -67.82 2.06 -26.09
N PHE A 595 -66.95 1.05 -25.93
CA PHE A 595 -67.39 -0.31 -25.58
C PHE A 595 -67.96 -0.39 -24.15
N GLU A 596 -67.44 0.39 -23.21
CA GLU A 596 -68.02 0.48 -21.85
C GLU A 596 -69.43 1.10 -21.87
N ASN A 597 -69.69 2.06 -22.76
CA ASN A 597 -71.04 2.59 -22.96
C ASN A 597 -71.95 1.60 -23.72
N GLU A 598 -71.43 0.88 -24.73
CA GLU A 598 -72.14 -0.23 -25.39
C GLU A 598 -72.57 -1.29 -24.36
N LEU A 599 -71.69 -1.65 -23.42
CA LEU A 599 -71.99 -2.60 -22.35
C LEU A 599 -73.13 -2.10 -21.46
N LYS A 600 -73.08 -0.84 -21.01
CA LYS A 600 -74.16 -0.24 -20.20
C LYS A 600 -75.51 -0.28 -20.90
N GLU A 601 -75.55 -0.02 -22.21
CA GLU A 601 -76.79 -0.08 -22.97
C GLU A 601 -77.29 -1.53 -23.10
N VAL A 602 -76.42 -2.49 -23.42
CA VAL A 602 -76.82 -3.91 -23.51
C VAL A 602 -77.32 -4.45 -22.15
N GLU A 603 -76.70 -4.02 -21.04
CA GLU A 603 -77.09 -4.41 -19.68
C GLU A 603 -78.44 -3.79 -19.25
N LYS A 604 -78.77 -2.55 -19.66
CA LYS A 604 -80.09 -1.93 -19.38
C LYS A 604 -81.25 -2.76 -19.94
N PHE A 605 -81.09 -3.34 -21.13
CA PHE A 605 -82.11 -4.17 -21.76
C PHE A 605 -82.16 -5.61 -21.22
N GLN A 606 -81.13 -6.03 -20.47
CA GLN A 606 -81.05 -7.36 -19.87
C GLN A 606 -82.10 -7.57 -18.75
N TRP A 607 -82.47 -6.50 -18.05
CA TRP A 607 -83.49 -6.52 -17.00
C TRP A 607 -84.92 -6.74 -17.51
N PHE A 608 -85.18 -6.52 -18.80
CA PHE A 608 -86.55 -6.56 -19.35
C PHE A 608 -86.92 -7.88 -20.04
N ARG A 609 -85.97 -8.75 -20.42
CA ARG A 609 -86.24 -10.09 -21.01
C ARG A 609 -85.07 -11.07 -20.76
N SER A 610 -85.35 -12.20 -20.11
CA SER A 610 -84.39 -13.28 -19.82
C SER A 610 -84.21 -14.24 -21.01
N SER A 611 -83.30 -13.95 -21.94
CA SER A 611 -82.92 -14.88 -23.01
C SER A 611 -81.42 -15.16 -23.06
N GLU A 612 -81.04 -16.42 -23.32
CA GLU A 612 -79.67 -16.91 -23.46
C GLU A 612 -78.87 -16.13 -24.53
N THR A 613 -79.56 -15.64 -25.56
CA THR A 613 -79.00 -14.77 -26.61
C THR A 613 -78.40 -13.47 -26.05
N LYS A 614 -79.07 -12.83 -25.07
CA LYS A 614 -78.56 -11.59 -24.47
C LYS A 614 -77.35 -11.80 -23.57
N GLN A 615 -77.23 -12.95 -22.90
CA GLN A 615 -76.03 -13.30 -22.16
C GLN A 615 -74.81 -13.46 -23.08
N LYS A 616 -75.01 -14.02 -24.29
CA LYS A 616 -73.96 -14.09 -25.32
C LYS A 616 -73.55 -12.70 -25.82
N GLU A 617 -74.50 -11.78 -26.00
CA GLU A 617 -74.22 -10.39 -26.39
C GLU A 617 -73.41 -9.64 -25.31
N VAL A 618 -73.81 -9.72 -24.03
CA VAL A 618 -73.05 -9.11 -22.92
C VAL A 618 -71.62 -9.64 -22.87
N LYS A 619 -71.45 -10.97 -22.96
CA LYS A 619 -70.13 -11.60 -22.97
C LYS A 619 -69.29 -11.14 -24.17
N ALA A 620 -69.89 -11.00 -25.35
CA ALA A 620 -69.21 -10.50 -26.54
C ALA A 620 -68.70 -9.06 -26.35
N VAL A 621 -69.49 -8.17 -25.74
CA VAL A 621 -69.05 -6.79 -25.45
C VAL A 621 -67.98 -6.77 -24.35
N GLN A 622 -68.10 -7.61 -23.32
CA GLN A 622 -67.04 -7.77 -22.30
C GLN A 622 -65.73 -8.25 -22.91
N ASP A 623 -65.77 -9.17 -23.87
CA ASP A 623 -64.59 -9.64 -24.61
C ASP A 623 -64.00 -8.52 -25.49
N LYS A 624 -64.83 -7.68 -26.12
CA LYS A 624 -64.37 -6.47 -26.85
C LYS A 624 -63.66 -5.49 -25.90
N ILE A 625 -64.23 -5.20 -24.73
CA ILE A 625 -63.61 -4.32 -23.71
C ILE A 625 -62.28 -4.92 -23.25
N LYS A 626 -62.25 -6.22 -22.94
CA LYS A 626 -61.03 -6.92 -22.52
C LYS A 626 -59.95 -6.80 -23.58
N LYS A 627 -60.29 -7.05 -24.85
CA LYS A 627 -59.36 -6.91 -25.98
C LYS A 627 -58.88 -5.46 -26.15
N ALA A 628 -59.77 -4.48 -26.07
CA ALA A 628 -59.43 -3.06 -26.17
C ALA A 628 -58.50 -2.60 -25.01
N LYS A 629 -58.75 -3.07 -23.78
CA LYS A 629 -57.89 -2.83 -22.62
C LYS A 629 -56.52 -3.51 -22.77
N GLN A 630 -56.47 -4.73 -23.32
CA GLN A 630 -55.22 -5.41 -23.65
C GLN A 630 -54.41 -4.62 -24.70
N THR A 631 -55.07 -4.16 -25.77
CA THR A 631 -54.44 -3.29 -26.77
C THR A 631 -53.94 -1.98 -26.15
N LEU A 632 -54.74 -1.32 -25.31
CA LEU A 632 -54.32 -0.11 -24.59
C LEU A 632 -53.08 -0.36 -23.71
N MET A 633 -52.91 -1.55 -23.16
CA MET A 633 -51.74 -1.93 -22.36
C MET A 633 -50.58 -2.53 -23.19
N ASN A 634 -50.77 -2.73 -24.50
CA ASN A 634 -49.89 -3.49 -25.38
C ASN A 634 -49.50 -4.86 -24.78
N LYS A 635 -50.54 -5.61 -24.39
CA LYS A 635 -50.50 -7.01 -23.93
C LYS A 635 -51.13 -7.91 -24.98
#